data_AF-A0A8S3Q313-F1
#
_entry.id   AF-A0A8S3Q313-F1
#
_cell.length_a   1.000
_cell.length_b   1.000
_cell.length_c   1.000
_cell.angle_alpha   90.00
_cell.angle_beta   90.00
_cell.angle_gamma   90.00
#
_symmetry.space_group_name_H-M   'P 1'
#
loop_
_entity.id
_entity.type
_entity.pdbx_description
1 polymer ?
#
loop_
_entity_poly.entity_id
_entity_poly.type
_entity_poly.pdbx_seq_one_letter_code
_entity_poly.pdbx_strand_id
1 'polypeptide(L)'
;MGADSLKSQLQIEKGNVPLLKCQYDDLNIHSRKLLVETRKEIEKLVSSTNSELDINANRLIIKNQELQTLHESEHNLRLQLDKAMDEILNLKRQISSSMDISGQRADTATSKLQHQTKEQVDQQSIWKLSVLLIGTSNFRGINENELSSSIDAIKEICFTLDTTNEYILGYNPQTPPAVVVLHILTNDLLTKNHRIVHVSC
;
A
#
# COMPACT_ATOMS: atom_id res chain seq x y z
N MET A 1 32.16 -3.98 82.61
CA MET A 1 31.92 -2.83 81.69
C MET A 1 30.70 -3.07 80.77
N GLY A 2 29.59 -3.67 81.25
CA GLY A 2 28.52 -4.16 80.36
C GLY A 2 27.24 -3.31 80.30
N ALA A 3 26.79 -2.74 81.41
CA ALA A 3 25.45 -2.15 81.51
C ALA A 3 25.34 -0.75 80.88
N ASP A 4 26.33 0.12 81.07
CA ASP A 4 26.29 1.50 80.56
C ASP A 4 26.46 1.58 79.03
N SER A 5 27.22 0.66 78.46
CA SER A 5 27.38 0.51 77.01
C SER A 5 26.07 0.07 76.34
N LEU A 6 25.38 -0.93 76.91
CA LEU A 6 24.09 -1.40 76.43
C LEU A 6 23.01 -0.32 76.54
N LYS A 7 23.04 0.48 77.62
CA LYS A 7 22.09 1.58 77.81
C LYS A 7 22.28 2.69 76.77
N SER A 8 23.53 3.05 76.45
CA SER A 8 23.83 4.00 75.37
C SER A 8 23.39 3.48 73.99
N GLN A 9 23.66 2.21 73.66
CA GLN A 9 23.21 1.60 72.41
C GLN A 9 21.69 1.61 72.26
N LEU A 10 20.95 1.26 73.33
CA LEU A 10 19.49 1.26 73.31
C LEU A 10 18.90 2.67 73.12
N GLN A 11 19.58 3.69 73.64
CA GLN A 11 19.18 5.10 73.47
C GLN A 11 19.44 5.60 72.04
N ILE A 12 20.54 5.18 71.42
CA ILE A 12 20.85 5.46 70.01
C ILE A 12 19.83 4.78 69.09
N GLU A 13 19.52 3.50 69.33
CA GLU A 13 18.51 2.77 68.55
C GLU A 13 17.12 3.39 68.68
N LYS A 14 16.69 3.77 69.89
CA LYS A 14 15.43 4.51 70.10
C LYS A 14 15.40 5.86 69.39
N GLY A 15 16.54 6.57 69.33
CA GLY A 15 16.66 7.82 68.57
C GLY A 15 16.59 7.63 67.06
N ASN A 16 17.03 6.48 66.54
CA ASN A 16 17.02 6.14 65.12
C ASN A 16 15.65 5.66 64.60
N VAL A 17 14.79 5.10 65.47
CA VAL A 17 13.45 4.61 65.08
C VAL A 17 12.56 5.71 64.46
N PRO A 18 12.44 6.93 65.04
CA PRO A 18 11.71 8.03 64.41
C PRO A 18 12.28 8.44 63.06
N LEU A 19 13.61 8.41 62.91
CA LEU A 19 14.32 8.77 61.67
C LEU A 19 14.01 7.77 60.54
N LEU A 20 14.06 6.48 60.84
CA LEU A 20 13.67 5.42 59.91
C LEU A 20 12.19 5.50 59.54
N LYS A 21 11.32 5.87 60.49
CA LYS A 21 9.90 6.08 60.23
C LYS A 21 9.66 7.26 59.28
N CYS A 22 10.33 8.39 59.49
CA CYS A 22 10.25 9.53 58.57
C CYS A 22 10.71 9.16 57.15
N GLN A 23 11.84 8.44 57.01
CA GLN A 23 12.31 7.98 55.71
C GLN A 23 11.32 7.04 55.01
N TYR A 24 10.68 6.15 55.77
CA TYR A 24 9.63 5.26 55.25
C TYR A 24 8.39 6.04 54.81
N ASP A 25 7.96 7.03 55.60
CA ASP A 25 6.81 7.88 55.29
C ASP A 25 7.08 8.71 54.02
N ASP A 26 8.28 9.28 53.88
CA ASP A 26 8.70 10.02 52.66
C ASP A 26 8.71 9.11 51.43
N LEU A 27 9.25 7.89 51.56
CA LEU A 27 9.26 6.90 50.48
C LEU A 27 7.85 6.48 50.08
N ASN A 28 6.94 6.31 51.05
CA ASN A 28 5.55 5.95 50.81
C ASN A 28 4.79 7.09 50.11
N ILE A 29 5.01 8.34 50.52
CA ILE A 29 4.45 9.53 49.85
C ILE A 29 4.96 9.60 48.40
N HIS A 30 6.27 9.43 48.20
CA HIS A 30 6.88 9.46 46.88
C HIS A 30 6.30 8.35 45.98
N SER A 31 6.24 7.11 46.48
CA SER A 31 5.70 5.96 45.74
C SER A 31 4.24 6.16 45.36
N ARG A 32 3.42 6.71 46.27
CA ARG A 32 2.02 7.04 45.97
C ARG A 32 1.90 8.11 44.90
N LYS A 33 2.74 9.15 44.94
CA LYS A 33 2.75 10.21 43.94
C LYS A 33 3.09 9.65 42.56
N LEU A 34 4.13 8.84 42.48
CA LEU A 34 4.54 8.17 41.24
C LEU A 34 3.40 7.30 40.68
N LEU A 35 2.76 6.47 41.52
CA LEU A 35 1.61 5.66 41.08
C LEU A 35 0.45 6.49 40.52
N VAL A 36 0.16 7.66 41.12
CA VAL A 36 -0.89 8.57 40.63
C VAL A 36 -0.50 9.19 39.29
N GLU A 37 0.76 9.62 39.13
CA GLU A 37 1.26 10.19 37.88
C GLU A 37 1.27 9.15 36.76
N THR A 38 1.82 7.96 37.01
CA THR A 38 1.83 6.85 36.04
C THR A 38 0.40 6.45 35.65
N ARG A 39 -0.54 6.42 36.60
CA ARG A 39 -1.95 6.14 36.29
C ARG A 39 -2.55 7.19 35.35
N LYS A 40 -2.29 8.48 35.57
CA LYS A 40 -2.78 9.55 34.69
C LYS A 40 -2.20 9.45 33.29
N GLU A 41 -0.92 9.09 33.16
CA GLU A 41 -0.28 8.88 31.86
C GLU A 41 -0.92 7.69 31.12
N ILE A 42 -1.20 6.59 31.81
CA ILE A 42 -1.90 5.44 31.24
C ILE A 42 -3.31 5.84 30.79
N GLU A 43 -4.07 6.57 31.60
CA GLU A 43 -5.42 7.04 31.23
C GLU A 43 -5.40 7.95 30.00
N LYS A 44 -4.41 8.84 29.90
CA LYS A 44 -4.19 9.68 28.71
C LYS A 44 -3.83 8.85 27.48
N LEU A 45 -2.99 7.84 27.63
CA LEU A 45 -2.61 6.95 26.53
C LEU A 45 -3.81 6.13 26.04
N VAL A 46 -4.57 5.54 26.96
CA VAL A 46 -5.77 4.75 26.63
C VAL A 46 -6.82 5.59 25.92
N SER A 47 -7.08 6.81 26.41
CA SER A 47 -8.03 7.71 25.75
C SER A 47 -7.59 8.13 24.34
N SER A 48 -6.30 8.43 24.14
CA SER A 48 -5.75 8.75 22.81
C SER A 48 -5.89 7.57 21.86
N THR A 49 -5.47 6.38 22.29
CA THR A 49 -5.53 5.16 21.47
C THR A 49 -6.97 4.80 21.11
N ASN A 50 -7.92 4.92 22.03
CA ASN A 50 -9.33 4.67 21.74
C ASN A 50 -9.88 5.65 20.70
N SER A 51 -9.52 6.94 20.80
CA SER A 51 -9.92 7.93 19.81
C SER A 51 -9.35 7.63 18.41
N GLU A 52 -8.10 7.20 18.32
CA GLU A 52 -7.49 6.79 17.05
C GLU A 52 -8.15 5.53 16.46
N LEU A 53 -8.50 4.55 17.30
CA LEU A 53 -9.23 3.36 16.89
C LEU A 53 -10.62 3.71 16.32
N ASP A 54 -11.35 4.62 16.96
CA ASP A 54 -12.65 5.08 16.48
C ASP A 54 -12.54 5.79 15.12
N ILE A 55 -11.53 6.64 14.93
CA ILE A 55 -11.25 7.30 13.66
C ILE A 55 -10.95 6.26 12.57
N ASN A 56 -10.11 5.28 12.88
CA ASN A 56 -9.75 4.23 11.93
C ASN A 56 -10.92 3.31 11.59
N ALA A 57 -11.77 2.97 12.57
CA ALA A 57 -12.99 2.21 12.34
C ALA A 57 -13.93 2.95 11.37
N ASN A 58 -14.14 4.25 11.59
CA ASN A 58 -14.96 5.08 10.71
C ASN A 58 -14.39 5.16 9.29
N ARG A 59 -13.06 5.32 9.13
CA ARG A 59 -12.40 5.27 7.82
C ARG A 59 -12.61 3.95 7.10
N LEU A 60 -12.57 2.84 7.83
CA LEU A 60 -12.76 1.50 7.28
C LEU A 60 -14.19 1.30 6.78
N ILE A 61 -15.18 1.82 7.51
CA ILE A 61 -16.60 1.81 7.09
C ILE A 61 -16.77 2.59 5.78
N ILE A 62 -16.21 3.80 5.68
CA ILE A 62 -16.28 4.63 4.47
C ILE A 62 -15.63 3.90 3.29
N LYS A 63 -14.44 3.34 3.48
CA LYS A 63 -13.74 2.58 2.42
C LYS A 63 -14.53 1.36 1.96
N ASN A 64 -15.23 0.68 2.86
CA ASN A 64 -16.07 -0.45 2.51
C ASN A 64 -17.30 -0.01 1.68
N GLN A 65 -17.89 1.14 1.99
CA GLN A 65 -18.96 1.73 1.17
C GLN A 65 -18.47 2.12 -0.24
N GLU A 66 -17.28 2.71 -0.34
CA GLU A 66 -16.64 3.01 -1.64
C GLU A 66 -16.38 1.74 -2.47
N LEU A 67 -15.97 0.64 -1.84
CA LEU A 67 -15.78 -0.64 -2.53
C LEU A 67 -17.10 -1.23 -3.04
N GLN A 68 -18.19 -1.09 -2.27
CA GLN A 68 -19.51 -1.55 -2.69
C GLN A 68 -20.00 -0.78 -3.93
N THR A 69 -19.85 0.55 -3.96
CA THR A 69 -20.26 1.35 -5.12
C THR A 69 -19.41 1.04 -6.35
N LEU A 70 -18.10 0.79 -6.16
CA LEU A 70 -17.23 0.36 -7.25
C LEU A 70 -17.67 -1.00 -7.83
N HIS A 71 -18.01 -1.96 -6.97
CA HIS A 71 -18.47 -3.28 -7.39
C HIS A 71 -19.79 -3.23 -8.17
N GLU A 72 -20.74 -2.37 -7.76
CA GLU A 72 -21.97 -2.12 -8.51
C GLU A 72 -21.69 -1.49 -9.88
N SER A 73 -20.74 -0.55 -9.95
CA SER A 73 -20.31 0.06 -11.22
C SER A 73 -19.66 -0.98 -12.15
N GLU A 74 -18.80 -1.85 -11.62
CA GLU A 74 -18.18 -2.93 -12.38
C GLU A 74 -19.23 -3.89 -12.95
N HIS A 75 -20.22 -4.28 -12.14
CA HIS A 75 -21.31 -5.14 -12.58
C HIS A 75 -22.11 -4.48 -13.72
N ASN A 76 -22.42 -3.19 -13.61
CA ASN A 76 -23.13 -2.46 -14.67
C ASN A 76 -22.33 -2.38 -15.97
N LEU A 77 -21.00 -2.16 -15.90
CA LEU A 77 -20.15 -2.16 -17.08
C LEU A 77 -20.08 -3.53 -17.76
N ARG A 78 -20.05 -4.63 -16.97
CA ARG A 78 -20.13 -5.99 -17.53
C ARG A 78 -21.43 -6.23 -18.28
N LEU A 79 -22.57 -5.83 -17.71
CA LEU A 79 -23.87 -5.94 -18.39
C LEU A 79 -23.92 -5.13 -19.70
N GLN A 80 -23.29 -3.96 -19.73
CA GLN A 80 -23.20 -3.15 -20.95
C GLN A 80 -22.30 -3.81 -22.01
N LEU A 81 -21.19 -4.41 -21.58
CA LEU A 81 -20.28 -5.13 -22.47
C LEU A 81 -20.98 -6.34 -23.12
N ASP A 82 -21.72 -7.11 -22.34
CA ASP A 82 -22.48 -8.26 -22.85
C ASP A 82 -23.51 -7.84 -23.91
N LYS A 83 -24.24 -6.75 -23.66
CA LYS A 83 -25.19 -6.19 -24.63
C LYS A 83 -24.50 -5.74 -25.93
N ALA A 84 -23.38 -5.03 -25.81
CA ALA A 84 -22.62 -4.60 -26.98
C ALA A 84 -22.09 -5.80 -27.79
N MET A 85 -21.69 -6.87 -27.12
CA MET A 85 -21.23 -8.10 -27.76
C MET A 85 -22.35 -8.82 -28.52
N ASP A 86 -23.56 -8.88 -27.95
CA ASP A 86 -24.75 -9.41 -28.61
C ASP A 86 -25.14 -8.59 -29.86
N GLU A 87 -25.07 -7.26 -29.79
CA GLU A 87 -25.30 -6.37 -30.93
C GLU A 87 -24.28 -6.62 -32.06
N ILE A 88 -23.00 -6.76 -31.73
CA ILE A 88 -21.95 -7.10 -32.71
C ILE A 88 -22.23 -8.45 -33.37
N LEU A 89 -22.64 -9.46 -32.60
CA LEU A 89 -23.00 -10.77 -33.15
C LEU A 89 -24.21 -10.68 -34.08
N ASN A 90 -25.22 -9.90 -33.73
CA ASN A 90 -26.39 -9.70 -34.57
C ASN A 90 -26.05 -8.96 -35.87
N LEU A 91 -25.24 -7.90 -35.80
CA LEU A 91 -24.74 -7.18 -36.98
C LEU A 91 -23.91 -8.08 -37.88
N LYS A 92 -23.01 -8.90 -37.32
CA LYS A 92 -22.26 -9.90 -38.09
C LYS A 92 -23.20 -10.86 -38.84
N ARG A 93 -24.25 -11.34 -38.18
CA ARG A 93 -25.24 -12.22 -38.81
C ARG A 93 -25.99 -11.53 -39.95
N GLN A 94 -26.40 -10.28 -39.76
CA GLN A 94 -27.06 -9.48 -40.80
C GLN A 94 -26.15 -9.28 -42.02
N ILE A 95 -24.89 -8.92 -41.81
CA ILE A 95 -23.89 -8.76 -42.88
C ILE A 95 -23.73 -10.06 -43.67
N SER A 96 -23.52 -11.18 -42.97
CA SER A 96 -23.41 -12.51 -43.62
C SER A 96 -24.66 -12.83 -44.46
N SER A 97 -25.86 -12.60 -43.93
CA SER A 97 -27.10 -12.85 -44.67
C SER A 97 -27.27 -11.95 -45.91
N SER A 98 -26.71 -10.74 -45.89
CA SER A 98 -26.74 -9.82 -47.05
C SER A 98 -25.71 -10.17 -48.14
N MET A 99 -24.61 -10.83 -47.77
CA MET A 99 -23.60 -11.31 -48.73
C MET A 99 -24.11 -12.51 -49.55
N ASP A 100 -24.92 -13.40 -48.96
CA ASP A 100 -25.46 -14.57 -49.68
C ASP A 100 -26.51 -14.19 -50.74
N ILE A 101 -27.19 -13.05 -50.59
CA ILE A 101 -28.22 -12.58 -51.54
C ILE A 101 -27.60 -11.86 -52.75
N SER A 102 -26.38 -11.33 -52.63
CA SER A 102 -25.68 -10.64 -53.72
C SER A 102 -24.77 -11.56 -54.56
N GLY A 103 -24.60 -12.83 -54.14
CA GLY A 103 -23.76 -13.83 -54.79
C GLY A 103 -24.27 -14.42 -56.12
N GLN A 104 -25.47 -14.07 -56.60
CA GLN A 104 -26.00 -14.57 -57.89
C GLN A 104 -25.82 -13.61 -59.09
N ARG A 105 -25.12 -12.48 -58.94
CA ARG A 105 -24.96 -11.52 -60.05
C ARG A 105 -23.55 -10.97 -60.30
N ALA A 106 -22.54 -11.42 -59.58
CA ALA A 106 -21.18 -10.85 -59.69
C ALA A 106 -20.13 -11.80 -60.29
N ASP A 107 -20.53 -12.78 -61.11
CA ASP A 107 -19.60 -13.55 -61.93
C ASP A 107 -19.18 -12.73 -63.16
N THR A 108 -18.29 -11.74 -63.00
CA THR A 108 -17.28 -11.36 -64.02
C THR A 108 -16.26 -10.28 -63.63
N ALA A 109 -16.29 -9.68 -62.43
CA ALA A 109 -15.45 -8.49 -62.15
C ALA A 109 -14.51 -8.54 -60.93
N THR A 110 -14.43 -9.61 -60.15
CA THR A 110 -13.61 -9.65 -58.91
C THR A 110 -12.43 -10.61 -58.90
N SER A 111 -12.12 -11.27 -60.02
CA SER A 111 -10.96 -12.20 -60.10
C SER A 111 -9.58 -11.52 -60.09
N LYS A 112 -9.49 -10.18 -60.05
CA LYS A 112 -8.19 -9.46 -60.03
C LYS A 112 -7.88 -8.66 -58.76
N LEU A 113 -8.73 -8.68 -57.73
CA LEU A 113 -8.49 -7.96 -56.47
C LEU A 113 -8.19 -8.87 -55.26
N GLN A 114 -8.07 -10.19 -55.45
CA GLN A 114 -7.81 -11.12 -54.34
C GLN A 114 -6.34 -11.54 -54.15
N HIS A 115 -5.39 -10.98 -54.91
CA HIS A 115 -3.97 -11.27 -54.74
C HIS A 115 -3.06 -10.11 -54.32
N GLN A 116 -3.61 -8.92 -54.03
CA GLN A 116 -2.78 -7.78 -53.56
C GLN A 116 -3.02 -7.32 -52.13
N THR A 117 -3.99 -7.89 -51.41
CA THR A 117 -4.28 -7.50 -50.01
C THR A 117 -3.94 -8.61 -49.03
N LYS A 118 -2.80 -9.28 -49.20
CA LYS A 118 -2.29 -10.27 -48.24
C LYS A 118 -0.84 -10.10 -47.80
N GLU A 119 -0.12 -9.08 -48.30
CA GLU A 119 1.30 -8.88 -47.97
C GLU A 119 1.67 -7.42 -47.59
N GLN A 120 0.71 -6.56 -47.25
CA GLN A 120 0.99 -5.16 -46.89
C GLN A 120 0.44 -4.68 -45.53
N VAL A 121 0.12 -5.61 -44.62
CA VAL A 121 -0.21 -5.28 -43.21
C VAL A 121 0.84 -5.89 -42.28
N ASP A 122 2.13 -5.70 -42.58
CA ASP A 122 3.20 -6.25 -41.74
C ASP A 122 4.29 -5.26 -41.35
N GLN A 123 4.07 -3.95 -41.53
CA GLN A 123 5.02 -2.93 -41.06
C GLN A 123 4.35 -1.67 -40.50
N GLN A 124 3.23 -1.81 -39.78
CA GLN A 124 2.88 -0.76 -38.82
C GLN A 124 3.84 -0.94 -37.64
N SER A 125 4.88 -0.10 -37.58
CA SER A 125 5.72 0.09 -36.40
C SER A 125 4.82 0.22 -35.18
N ILE A 126 4.66 -0.85 -34.39
CA ILE A 126 3.91 -0.79 -33.14
C ILE A 126 4.78 0.06 -32.22
N TRP A 127 4.35 1.31 -31.98
CA TRP A 127 5.00 2.19 -31.02
C TRP A 127 4.89 1.51 -29.65
N LYS A 128 6.01 1.02 -29.13
CA LYS A 128 6.03 0.38 -27.82
C LYS A 128 5.96 1.44 -26.73
N LEU A 129 5.04 1.27 -25.80
CA LEU A 129 4.94 2.11 -24.62
C LEU A 129 6.07 1.74 -23.65
N SER A 130 6.99 2.68 -23.40
CA SER A 130 8.07 2.48 -22.44
C SER A 130 7.55 2.65 -21.00
N VAL A 131 7.75 1.62 -20.18
CA VAL A 131 7.30 1.58 -18.79
C VAL A 131 8.47 1.27 -17.87
N LEU A 132 8.62 2.03 -16.80
CA LEU A 132 9.59 1.77 -15.74
C LEU A 132 8.85 1.25 -14.50
N LEU A 133 9.12 0.01 -14.11
CA LEU A 133 8.57 -0.66 -12.95
C LEU A 133 9.60 -0.59 -11.81
N ILE A 134 9.30 0.11 -10.72
CA ILE A 134 10.16 0.16 -9.54
C ILE A 134 9.39 -0.41 -8.35
N GLY A 135 9.92 -1.46 -7.75
CA GLY A 135 9.27 -2.05 -6.58
C GLY A 135 10.21 -2.85 -5.69
N THR A 136 9.69 -3.31 -4.56
CA THR A 136 10.42 -4.17 -3.62
C THR A 136 10.48 -5.62 -4.12
N SER A 137 10.87 -6.57 -3.26
CA SER A 137 10.96 -8.01 -3.58
C SER A 137 9.72 -8.61 -4.25
N ASN A 138 8.54 -8.00 -4.07
CA ASN A 138 7.28 -8.46 -4.66
C ASN A 138 7.25 -8.29 -6.19
N PHE A 139 8.09 -7.40 -6.75
CA PHE A 139 8.19 -7.19 -8.19
C PHE A 139 9.06 -8.25 -8.87
N ARG A 140 9.83 -9.04 -8.11
CA ARG A 140 10.69 -10.09 -8.65
C ARG A 140 9.92 -11.13 -9.48
N GLY A 141 8.67 -11.39 -9.11
CA GLY A 141 7.81 -12.36 -9.79
C GLY A 141 7.12 -11.84 -11.05
N ILE A 142 7.21 -10.55 -11.36
CA ILE A 142 6.64 -9.99 -12.58
C ILE A 142 7.57 -10.33 -13.75
N ASN A 143 7.07 -11.09 -14.71
CA ASN A 143 7.74 -11.38 -15.97
C ASN A 143 7.34 -10.30 -16.99
N GLU A 144 8.30 -9.47 -17.39
CA GLU A 144 8.09 -8.37 -18.32
C GLU A 144 7.65 -8.86 -19.70
N ASN A 145 8.01 -10.10 -20.06
CA ASN A 145 7.61 -10.71 -21.33
C ASN A 145 6.15 -11.20 -21.34
N GLU A 146 5.50 -11.28 -20.17
CA GLU A 146 4.06 -11.56 -20.05
C GLU A 146 3.22 -10.27 -20.17
N LEU A 147 3.87 -9.09 -20.17
CA LEU A 147 3.20 -7.86 -20.51
C LEU A 147 2.86 -7.84 -22.00
N SER A 148 1.84 -7.07 -22.37
CA SER A 148 1.42 -6.91 -23.77
C SER A 148 2.61 -6.62 -24.68
N SER A 149 2.63 -7.19 -25.88
CA SER A 149 3.70 -6.98 -26.89
C SER A 149 3.88 -5.52 -27.31
N SER A 150 2.89 -4.68 -26.99
CA SER A 150 2.90 -3.22 -27.15
C SER A 150 3.61 -2.46 -26.01
N ILE A 151 4.11 -3.15 -24.99
CA ILE A 151 4.79 -2.56 -23.83
C ILE A 151 6.26 -2.98 -23.86
N ASP A 152 7.14 -2.01 -23.62
CA ASP A 152 8.54 -2.24 -23.34
C ASP A 152 8.78 -1.85 -21.87
N ALA A 153 8.97 -2.84 -21.00
CA ALA A 153 9.06 -2.62 -19.57
C ALA A 153 10.49 -2.84 -19.07
N ILE A 154 11.00 -1.86 -18.34
CA ILE A 154 12.25 -1.95 -17.58
C ILE A 154 11.86 -2.10 -16.11
N LYS A 155 12.43 -3.10 -15.43
CA LYS A 155 12.14 -3.38 -14.03
C LYS A 155 13.37 -3.14 -13.17
N GLU A 156 13.19 -2.42 -12.08
CA GLU A 156 14.21 -2.18 -11.06
C GLU A 156 13.67 -2.61 -9.68
N ILE A 157 14.53 -3.25 -8.89
CA ILE A 157 14.17 -3.71 -7.54
C ILE A 157 14.83 -2.80 -6.51
N CYS A 158 14.04 -1.89 -5.93
CA CYS A 158 14.46 -1.01 -4.85
C CYS A 158 13.78 -1.41 -3.54
N PHE A 159 14.57 -1.64 -2.49
CA PHE A 159 14.06 -2.21 -1.23
C PHE A 159 13.48 -1.16 -0.27
N THR A 160 13.78 0.12 -0.45
CA THR A 160 13.34 1.22 0.42
C THR A 160 13.00 2.47 -0.39
N LEU A 161 12.25 3.40 0.18
CA LEU A 161 11.98 4.73 -0.39
C LEU A 161 13.27 5.51 -0.65
N ASP A 162 14.27 5.41 0.24
CA ASP A 162 15.54 6.12 0.08
C ASP A 162 16.32 5.62 -1.13
N THR A 163 16.46 4.29 -1.28
CA THR A 163 17.13 3.67 -2.45
C THR A 163 16.38 3.94 -3.76
N THR A 164 15.06 4.05 -3.69
CA THR A 164 14.23 4.45 -4.82
C THR A 164 14.48 5.89 -5.22
N ASN A 165 14.54 6.81 -4.26
CA ASN A 165 14.80 8.22 -4.53
C ASN A 165 16.18 8.40 -5.15
N GLU A 166 17.21 7.71 -4.63
CA GLU A 166 18.55 7.71 -5.22
C GLU A 166 18.54 7.20 -6.66
N TYR A 167 17.83 6.10 -6.92
CA TYR A 167 17.69 5.55 -8.27
C TYR A 167 17.01 6.55 -9.21
N ILE A 168 15.86 7.12 -8.84
CA ILE A 168 15.12 8.07 -9.68
C ILE A 168 15.95 9.34 -9.95
N LEU A 169 16.66 9.87 -8.94
CA LEU A 169 17.51 11.06 -9.09
C LEU A 169 18.74 10.79 -9.97
N GLY A 170 19.26 9.56 -9.95
CA GLY A 170 20.36 9.12 -10.82
C GLY A 170 19.90 8.63 -12.21
N TYR A 171 18.61 8.41 -12.41
CA TYR A 171 18.06 7.84 -13.63
C TYR A 171 18.00 8.89 -14.75
N ASN A 172 18.98 8.85 -15.64
CA ASN A 172 19.08 9.73 -16.80
C ASN A 172 19.14 8.93 -18.11
N PRO A 173 18.03 8.35 -18.57
CA PRO A 173 18.00 7.63 -19.83
C PRO A 173 18.00 8.62 -21.02
N GLN A 174 18.56 8.19 -22.16
CA GLN A 174 18.45 8.95 -23.42
C GLN A 174 16.99 9.16 -23.86
N THR A 175 16.07 8.29 -23.43
CA THR A 175 14.64 8.45 -23.63
C THR A 175 13.91 8.14 -22.32
N PRO A 176 13.21 9.12 -21.73
CA PRO A 176 12.49 8.90 -20.48
C PRO A 176 11.32 7.94 -20.68
N PRO A 177 10.99 7.10 -19.68
CA PRO A 177 9.83 6.21 -19.73
C PRO A 177 8.55 7.05 -19.80
N ALA A 178 7.57 6.58 -20.59
CA ALA A 178 6.26 7.22 -20.68
C ALA A 178 5.45 7.04 -19.39
N VAL A 179 5.67 5.93 -18.67
CA VAL A 179 4.97 5.60 -17.42
C VAL A 179 5.97 5.07 -16.40
N VAL A 180 5.87 5.53 -15.15
CA VAL A 180 6.58 4.96 -14.00
C VAL A 180 5.57 4.35 -13.04
N VAL A 181 5.74 3.06 -12.71
CA VAL A 181 4.92 2.34 -11.74
C VAL A 181 5.75 2.10 -10.48
N LEU A 182 5.26 2.56 -9.35
CA LEU A 182 5.98 2.55 -8.08
C LEU A 182 5.27 1.66 -7.04
N HIS A 183 5.98 0.70 -6.45
CA HIS A 183 5.42 -0.19 -5.42
C HIS A 183 6.45 -0.60 -4.35
N ILE A 184 6.67 0.26 -3.36
CA ILE A 184 7.79 0.15 -2.41
C ILE A 184 7.36 0.03 -0.94
N LEU A 185 6.07 0.17 -0.64
CA LEU A 185 5.58 0.36 0.74
C LEU A 185 5.80 -0.83 1.69
N THR A 186 6.08 -2.04 1.19
CA THR A 186 6.10 -3.25 2.03
C THR A 186 7.28 -3.31 3.01
N ASN A 187 8.44 -2.77 2.66
CA ASN A 187 9.63 -2.84 3.53
C ASN A 187 9.81 -1.61 4.42
N ASP A 188 9.36 -0.43 3.97
CA ASP A 188 9.48 0.80 4.75
C ASP A 188 8.53 0.83 5.96
N LEU A 189 7.46 0.04 5.95
CA LEU A 189 6.60 -0.16 7.12
C LEU A 189 7.32 -0.90 8.26
N LEU A 190 8.29 -1.78 7.93
CA LEU A 190 9.09 -2.49 8.93
C LEU A 190 10.16 -1.58 9.56
N THR A 191 10.72 -0.65 8.79
CA THR A 191 11.76 0.28 9.27
C THR A 191 11.19 1.51 9.99
N LYS A 192 9.98 1.99 9.62
CA LYS A 192 9.34 3.17 10.26
C LYS A 192 8.69 2.89 11.61
N ASN A 193 8.43 1.63 11.98
CA ASN A 193 7.99 1.25 13.33
C ASN A 193 9.10 1.35 14.40
N HIS A 194 10.30 1.85 14.07
CA HIS A 194 11.37 2.11 15.05
C HIS A 194 11.74 3.60 15.20
N ARG A 195 11.04 4.51 14.53
CA ARG A 195 11.13 5.95 14.84
C ARG A 195 9.97 6.37 15.73
N ILE A 196 10.06 6.01 17.01
CA ILE A 196 9.39 6.77 18.07
C ILE A 196 9.93 8.20 17.94
N VAL A 197 9.09 9.09 17.43
CA VAL A 197 9.40 10.52 17.39
C VAL A 197 9.41 10.98 18.84
N HIS A 198 10.61 11.15 19.40
CA HIS A 198 10.80 11.97 20.58
C HIS A 198 10.37 13.39 20.22
N VAL A 199 9.17 13.78 20.64
CA VAL A 199 8.77 15.18 20.68
C VAL A 199 9.10 15.66 22.08
N SER A 200 10.19 16.41 22.20
CA SER A 200 10.53 17.17 23.39
C SER A 200 9.77 18.49 23.38
N CYS A 201 8.89 18.68 24.35
CA CYS A 201 8.49 19.97 24.91
C CYS A 201 8.45 19.82 26.43
#